data_AF-A0A815ZN68-F1
#
_entry.id   AF-A0A815ZN68-F1
#
_cell.length_a   1.000
_cell.length_b   1.000
_cell.length_c   1.000
_cell.angle_alpha   90.00
_cell.angle_beta   90.00
_cell.angle_gamma   90.00
#
_symmetry.space_group_name_H-M   'P 1'
#
loop_
_entity.id
_entity.type
_entity.pdbx_description
1 polymer ?
#
loop_
_entity_poly.entity_id
_entity_poly.type
_entity_poly.pdbx_seq_one_letter_code
_entity_poly.pdbx_strand_id
1 'polypeptide(L)'
;MMSDLSQDGINYYVDEKNTKDGNSTTYWKRFRYFHESPVISYLWFLLVFSYMMLYHLDARNTFDIPHWTEINVIITVSTMLFEEARRLRYQYVTRMTERWGSTGSTAFTFLSNVFYVLPYFLFYMGLGFRYGSYNEGLLPTARIIWALDLALWYLRSLKFIIALKFLGPKLLMLKNMLWDLFVFVYMIFIAIAAYAVVSRALIFYKEVPFTGRGILSEIFYEPYWFIYGEFSDKDLLDERIKNGTNAGGGGVAEATATHVLLGFHMLFINILLLNLLVAVFA
;
A
#
# COMPACT_ATOMS: atom_id res chain seq x y z
N MET A 1 -38.30 28.75 -39.82
CA MET A 1 -37.89 28.00 -38.61
C MET A 1 -37.13 26.70 -38.91
N MET A 2 -37.32 26.05 -40.08
CA MET A 2 -36.55 24.85 -40.47
C MET A 2 -35.33 25.16 -41.37
N SER A 3 -35.19 26.40 -41.87
CA SER A 3 -34.05 26.86 -42.66
C SER A 3 -32.82 27.23 -41.81
N ASP A 4 -33.04 27.70 -40.57
CA ASP A 4 -31.97 28.24 -39.72
C ASP A 4 -31.13 27.10 -39.11
N LEU A 5 -31.76 25.96 -38.78
CA LEU A 5 -31.07 24.76 -38.29
C LEU A 5 -30.14 24.14 -39.34
N SER A 6 -30.42 24.31 -40.64
CA SER A 6 -29.54 23.82 -41.70
C SER A 6 -28.33 24.72 -41.91
N GLN A 7 -28.46 26.03 -41.73
CA GLN A 7 -27.34 26.97 -41.85
C GLN A 7 -26.39 26.87 -40.66
N ASP A 8 -26.91 26.66 -39.45
CA ASP A 8 -26.08 26.44 -38.25
C ASP A 8 -25.30 25.12 -38.34
N GLY A 9 -25.92 24.05 -38.85
CA GLY A 9 -25.22 22.78 -39.10
C GLY A 9 -24.07 22.93 -40.10
N ILE A 10 -24.29 23.65 -41.22
CA ILE A 10 -23.26 23.87 -42.24
C ILE A 10 -22.11 24.73 -41.70
N ASN A 11 -22.41 25.76 -40.89
CA ASN A 11 -21.37 26.58 -40.26
C ASN A 11 -20.52 25.78 -39.26
N TYR A 12 -21.12 24.85 -38.50
CA TYR A 12 -20.35 23.95 -37.63
C TYR A 12 -19.42 23.01 -38.40
N TYR A 13 -19.87 22.44 -39.53
CA TYR A 13 -19.03 21.56 -40.35
C TYR A 13 -17.93 22.30 -41.13
N VAL A 14 -18.17 23.57 -41.51
CA VAL A 14 -17.16 24.42 -42.16
C VAL A 14 -16.10 24.89 -41.16
N ASP A 15 -16.47 25.17 -39.91
CA ASP A 15 -15.53 25.52 -38.85
C ASP A 15 -14.67 24.31 -38.39
N GLU A 16 -15.24 23.10 -38.40
CA GLU A 16 -14.48 21.86 -38.14
C GLU A 16 -13.50 21.50 -39.28
N LYS A 17 -13.79 21.88 -40.53
CA LYS A 17 -12.85 21.72 -41.65
C LYS A 17 -11.76 22.80 -41.66
N ASN A 18 -12.10 24.05 -41.34
CA ASN A 18 -11.11 25.14 -41.27
C ASN A 18 -10.17 25.02 -40.06
N THR A 19 -10.60 24.37 -38.97
CA THR A 19 -9.69 24.00 -37.86
C THR A 19 -8.80 22.79 -38.15
N LYS A 20 -9.15 21.97 -39.15
CA LYS A 20 -8.30 20.84 -39.58
C LYS A 20 -7.21 21.23 -40.58
N ASP A 21 -7.37 22.34 -41.32
CA ASP A 21 -6.38 22.83 -42.31
C ASP A 21 -5.51 24.02 -41.81
N GLY A 22 -5.69 24.46 -40.57
CA GLY A 22 -4.96 25.60 -39.99
C GLY A 22 -3.87 25.21 -38.98
N ASN A 23 -2.64 25.02 -39.47
CA ASN A 23 -1.39 24.71 -38.77
C ASN A 23 -1.15 23.24 -38.42
N SER A 24 -0.13 22.67 -39.08
CA SER A 24 0.73 21.64 -38.49
C SER A 24 1.12 22.09 -37.09
N THR A 25 0.39 21.64 -36.07
CA THR A 25 0.74 21.89 -34.68
C THR A 25 2.09 21.23 -34.46
N THR A 26 3.12 22.07 -34.35
CA THR A 26 4.50 21.69 -34.07
C THR A 26 4.52 20.54 -33.06
N TYR A 27 5.27 19.48 -33.33
CA TYR A 27 5.38 18.30 -32.45
C TYR A 27 5.56 18.68 -30.96
N TRP A 28 6.25 19.79 -30.68
CA TRP A 28 6.41 20.41 -29.36
C TRP A 28 5.11 20.83 -28.66
N LYS A 29 4.12 21.36 -29.38
CA LYS A 29 2.81 21.70 -28.80
C LYS A 29 2.06 20.43 -28.38
N ARG A 30 2.11 19.38 -29.19
CA ARG A 30 1.49 18.07 -28.86
C ARG A 30 2.16 17.41 -27.66
N PHE A 31 3.49 17.49 -27.59
CA PHE A 31 4.26 16.99 -26.44
C PHE A 31 3.92 17.76 -25.15
N ARG A 32 3.75 19.08 -25.23
CA ARG A 32 3.31 19.90 -24.09
C ARG A 32 1.93 19.48 -23.58
N TYR A 33 0.95 19.33 -24.48
CA TYR A 33 -0.40 18.86 -24.09
C TYR A 33 -0.40 17.46 -23.46
N PHE A 34 0.51 16.59 -23.90
CA PHE A 34 0.68 15.26 -23.30
C PHE A 34 1.17 15.35 -21.85
N HIS A 35 2.15 16.22 -21.57
CA HIS A 35 2.67 16.42 -20.21
C HIS A 35 1.76 17.28 -19.31
N GLU A 36 0.81 18.02 -19.89
CA GLU A 36 -0.22 18.75 -19.15
C GLU A 36 -1.30 17.82 -18.55
N SER A 37 -1.35 16.55 -18.96
CA SER A 37 -2.25 15.58 -18.35
C SER A 37 -1.78 15.22 -16.93
N PRO A 38 -2.64 15.38 -15.90
CA PRO A 38 -2.25 15.11 -14.51
C PRO A 38 -1.91 13.64 -14.26
N VAL A 39 -2.47 12.72 -15.06
CA VAL A 39 -2.18 11.29 -14.96
C VAL A 39 -0.77 10.99 -15.46
N ILE A 40 -0.38 11.57 -16.60
CA ILE A 40 0.93 11.33 -17.23
C ILE A 40 2.04 11.93 -16.38
N SER A 41 1.85 13.16 -15.89
CA SER A 41 2.81 13.80 -14.99
C SER A 41 3.00 13.01 -13.68
N TYR A 42 1.93 12.42 -13.14
CA TYR A 42 2.02 11.57 -11.95
C TYR A 42 2.72 10.24 -12.21
N LEU A 43 2.47 9.59 -13.36
CA LEU A 43 3.19 8.37 -13.75
C LEU A 43 4.68 8.63 -13.98
N TRP A 44 5.02 9.78 -14.58
CA TRP A 44 6.41 10.21 -14.72
C TRP A 44 7.08 10.40 -13.37
N PHE A 45 6.40 11.08 -12.43
CA PHE A 45 6.86 11.21 -11.04
C PHE A 45 7.14 9.85 -10.39
N LEU A 46 6.22 8.88 -10.48
CA LEU A 46 6.41 7.54 -9.94
C LEU A 46 7.62 6.82 -10.55
N LEU A 47 7.82 6.97 -11.87
CA LEU A 47 8.96 6.37 -12.57
C LEU A 47 10.28 6.96 -12.07
N VAL A 48 10.38 8.29 -12.02
CA VAL A 48 11.59 8.98 -11.54
C VAL A 48 11.87 8.65 -10.06
N PHE A 49 10.83 8.60 -9.23
CA PHE A 49 10.98 8.24 -7.81
C PHE A 49 11.42 6.77 -7.64
N SER A 50 10.86 5.86 -8.43
CA SER A 50 11.27 4.44 -8.43
C SER A 50 12.71 4.27 -8.90
N TYR A 51 13.11 4.99 -9.96
CA TYR A 51 14.48 5.00 -10.46
C TYR A 51 15.46 5.53 -9.40
N MET A 52 15.08 6.59 -8.68
CA MET A 52 15.87 7.12 -7.55
C MET A 52 16.05 6.05 -6.45
N MET A 53 14.97 5.37 -6.05
CA MET A 53 14.98 4.33 -5.01
C MET A 53 15.84 3.11 -5.38
N LEU A 54 15.81 2.68 -6.66
CA LEU A 54 16.55 1.49 -7.11
C LEU A 54 18.05 1.77 -7.31
N TYR A 55 18.41 2.89 -7.92
CA TYR A 55 19.77 3.10 -8.43
C TYR A 55 20.60 4.13 -7.67
N HIS A 56 19.99 5.14 -7.06
CA HIS A 56 20.73 6.29 -6.53
C HIS A 56 20.85 6.31 -5.01
N LEU A 57 20.00 5.56 -4.32
CA LEU A 57 20.03 5.47 -2.85
C LEU A 57 21.10 4.51 -2.31
N ASP A 58 21.55 3.53 -3.10
CA ASP A 58 22.61 2.58 -2.71
C ASP A 58 24.02 3.05 -3.13
N ALA A 59 24.12 3.88 -4.17
CA ALA A 59 25.34 3.97 -4.95
C ALA A 59 26.45 4.86 -4.38
N ARG A 60 26.24 5.64 -3.31
CA ARG A 60 27.33 6.47 -2.76
C ARG A 60 27.14 6.86 -1.30
N ASN A 61 27.97 6.24 -0.45
CA ASN A 61 28.45 6.80 0.82
C ASN A 61 29.33 8.05 0.59
N THR A 62 28.90 9.00 -0.24
CA THR A 62 29.73 10.18 -0.53
C THR A 62 28.86 11.42 -0.68
N PHE A 63 28.62 12.01 0.49
CA PHE A 63 28.77 13.43 0.80
C PHE A 63 28.34 14.47 -0.27
N ASP A 64 27.34 15.26 0.13
CA ASP A 64 27.00 16.65 -0.21
C ASP A 64 26.18 17.02 -1.45
N ILE A 65 26.08 16.23 -2.53
CA ILE A 65 25.34 16.70 -3.72
C ILE A 65 24.13 15.81 -4.03
N PRO A 66 22.89 16.31 -3.85
CA PRO A 66 21.70 15.56 -4.25
C PRO A 66 21.74 15.34 -5.77
N HIS A 67 21.51 14.10 -6.20
CA HIS A 67 21.45 13.79 -7.62
C HIS A 67 20.29 14.55 -8.29
N TRP A 68 20.40 14.84 -9.58
CA TRP A 68 19.34 15.54 -10.33
C TRP A 68 17.97 14.88 -10.21
N THR A 69 17.92 13.56 -10.06
CA THR A 69 16.67 12.81 -9.82
C THR A 69 16.10 13.08 -8.43
N GLU A 70 16.94 13.17 -7.40
CA GLU A 70 16.53 13.52 -6.03
C GLU A 70 15.96 14.94 -5.99
N ILE A 71 16.65 15.89 -6.62
CA ILE A 71 16.17 17.27 -6.75
C ILE A 71 14.81 17.30 -7.48
N ASN A 72 14.66 16.55 -8.58
CA ASN A 72 13.39 16.45 -9.32
C ASN A 72 12.25 15.94 -8.44
N VAL A 73 12.48 14.88 -7.68
CA VAL A 73 11.47 14.31 -6.77
C VAL A 73 11.12 15.31 -5.66
N ILE A 74 12.11 15.96 -5.04
CA ILE A 74 11.88 16.97 -4.00
C ILE A 74 11.02 18.13 -4.51
N ILE A 75 11.34 18.67 -5.69
CA ILE A 75 10.57 19.75 -6.31
C ILE A 75 9.14 19.26 -6.59
N THR A 76 9.00 18.08 -7.20
CA THR A 76 7.70 17.53 -7.57
C THR A 76 6.81 17.29 -6.35
N VAL A 77 7.34 16.68 -5.29
CA VAL A 77 6.61 16.46 -4.03
C VAL A 77 6.25 17.79 -3.37
N SER A 78 7.15 18.77 -3.39
CA SER A 78 6.89 20.11 -2.83
C SER A 78 5.78 20.85 -3.58
N THR A 79 5.77 20.78 -4.91
CA THR A 79 4.68 21.32 -5.74
C THR A 79 3.36 20.64 -5.42
N MET A 80 3.35 19.29 -5.37
CA MET A 80 2.14 18.53 -5.02
C MET A 80 1.66 18.80 -3.58
N LEU A 81 2.56 19.06 -2.63
CA LEU A 81 2.21 19.43 -1.25
C LEU A 81 1.50 20.79 -1.25
N PHE A 82 1.99 21.76 -2.01
CA PHE A 82 1.35 23.07 -2.09
C PHE A 82 -0.05 23.00 -2.71
N GLU A 83 -0.23 22.16 -3.73
CA GLU A 83 -1.55 21.90 -4.31
C GLU A 83 -2.51 21.25 -3.29
N GLU A 84 -2.04 20.27 -2.52
CA GLU A 84 -2.86 19.63 -1.49
C GLU A 84 -3.18 20.62 -0.35
N ALA A 85 -2.22 21.44 0.09
CA ALA A 85 -2.45 22.48 1.09
C ALA A 85 -3.49 23.50 0.60
N ARG A 86 -3.42 23.89 -0.68
CA ARG A 86 -4.41 24.76 -1.32
C ARG A 86 -5.79 24.10 -1.34
N ARG A 87 -5.87 22.82 -1.73
CA ARG A 87 -7.11 22.03 -1.75
C ARG A 87 -7.74 21.92 -0.35
N LEU A 88 -6.94 21.62 0.68
CA LEU A 88 -7.40 21.52 2.06
C LEU A 88 -7.93 22.86 2.59
N ARG A 89 -7.28 23.97 2.27
CA ARG A 89 -7.80 25.31 2.61
C ARG A 89 -9.17 25.58 1.99
N TYR A 90 -9.36 25.28 0.71
CA TYR A 90 -10.66 25.46 0.05
C TYR A 90 -11.74 24.55 0.64
N GLN A 91 -11.40 23.28 0.94
CA GLN A 91 -12.34 22.36 1.58
C GLN A 91 -12.72 22.80 2.99
N TYR A 92 -11.77 23.33 3.77
CA TYR A 92 -12.03 23.83 5.11
C TYR A 92 -13.01 25.01 5.10
N VAL A 93 -12.79 25.99 4.21
CA VAL A 93 -13.68 27.14 4.04
C VAL A 93 -15.09 26.70 3.66
N THR A 94 -15.22 25.75 2.73
CA THR A 94 -16.52 25.26 2.27
C THR A 94 -17.27 24.47 3.35
N ARG A 95 -16.55 23.65 4.14
CA ARG A 95 -17.11 22.84 5.24
C ARG A 95 -17.58 23.68 6.43
N MET A 96 -17.06 24.88 6.63
CA MET A 96 -17.55 25.78 7.68
C MET A 96 -18.91 26.40 7.33
N THR A 97 -19.17 26.60 6.04
CA THR A 97 -20.44 27.16 5.56
C THR A 97 -21.58 26.12 5.62
N GLU A 98 -21.24 24.83 5.46
CA GLU A 98 -22.19 23.72 5.58
C GLU A 98 -22.26 23.21 7.03
N ARG A 99 -23.26 23.73 7.77
CA ARG A 99 -23.59 23.38 9.15
C ARG A 99 -23.68 21.84 9.36
N TRP A 100 -22.70 21.28 10.06
CA TRP A 100 -22.72 20.15 11.02
C TRP A 100 -23.89 19.13 10.90
N GLY A 101 -24.09 18.52 9.73
CA GLY A 101 -25.18 17.55 9.52
C GLY A 101 -24.79 16.07 9.48
N SER A 102 -23.49 15.72 9.50
CA SER A 102 -23.05 14.34 9.22
C SER A 102 -21.98 13.86 10.21
N THR A 103 -22.40 13.58 11.44
CA THR A 103 -21.55 13.09 12.54
C THR A 103 -20.99 11.68 12.28
N GLY A 104 -21.69 10.81 11.54
CA GLY A 104 -21.27 9.42 11.31
C GLY A 104 -20.09 9.22 10.34
N SER A 105 -19.82 10.19 9.46
CA SER A 105 -18.76 10.10 8.44
C SER A 105 -17.41 10.69 8.90
N THR A 106 -17.30 11.14 10.15
CA THR A 106 -16.15 11.91 10.66
C THR A 106 -14.89 11.06 10.79
N ALA A 107 -14.98 9.85 11.35
CA ALA A 107 -13.83 8.96 11.51
C ALA A 107 -13.27 8.48 10.16
N PHE A 108 -14.11 7.98 9.25
CA PHE A 108 -13.66 7.55 7.92
C PHE A 108 -13.07 8.72 7.11
N THR A 109 -13.69 9.90 7.19
CA THR A 109 -13.15 11.12 6.54
C THR A 109 -11.82 11.53 7.16
N PHE A 110 -11.66 11.41 8.48
CA PHE A 110 -10.40 11.68 9.15
C PHE A 110 -9.30 10.70 8.72
N LEU A 111 -9.56 9.39 8.73
CA LEU A 111 -8.61 8.39 8.24
C LEU A 111 -8.23 8.62 6.77
N SER A 112 -9.22 8.92 5.92
CA SER A 112 -8.95 9.24 4.51
C SER A 112 -8.08 10.49 4.37
N ASN A 113 -8.35 11.53 5.16
CA ASN A 113 -7.54 12.76 5.16
C ASN A 113 -6.11 12.50 5.64
N VAL A 114 -5.93 11.68 6.69
CA VAL A 114 -4.60 11.26 7.15
C VAL A 114 -3.87 10.52 6.04
N PHE A 115 -4.51 9.56 5.38
CA PHE A 115 -3.92 8.82 4.26
C PHE A 115 -3.49 9.74 3.09
N TYR A 116 -4.21 10.84 2.85
CA TYR A 116 -3.80 11.81 1.83
C TYR A 116 -2.59 12.67 2.23
N VAL A 117 -2.39 12.95 3.51
CA VAL A 117 -1.28 13.80 4.01
C VAL A 117 -0.05 12.98 4.39
N LEU A 118 -0.23 11.72 4.80
CA LEU A 118 0.80 10.81 5.27
C LEU A 118 2.01 10.67 4.33
N PRO A 119 1.86 10.52 3.00
CA PRO A 119 3.01 10.36 2.11
C PRO A 119 3.90 11.60 2.12
N TYR A 120 3.31 12.80 2.11
CA TYR A 120 4.07 14.04 2.21
C TYR A 120 4.85 14.11 3.53
N PHE A 121 4.22 13.74 4.65
CA PHE A 121 4.89 13.71 5.94
C PHE A 121 6.07 12.74 5.98
N LEU A 122 5.88 11.50 5.50
CA LEU A 122 6.94 10.49 5.45
C LEU A 122 8.07 10.88 4.49
N PHE A 123 7.75 11.52 3.37
CA PHE A 123 8.75 12.03 2.44
C PHE A 123 9.71 13.02 3.11
N TYR A 124 9.17 14.04 3.79
CA TYR A 124 10.00 15.04 4.48
C TYR A 124 10.68 14.47 5.73
N MET A 125 10.07 13.50 6.41
CA MET A 125 10.71 12.78 7.51
C MET A 125 11.93 12.00 7.02
N GLY A 126 11.82 11.26 5.92
CA GLY A 126 12.95 10.54 5.29
C GLY A 126 14.02 11.50 4.77
N LEU A 127 13.62 12.65 4.21
CA LEU A 127 14.51 13.72 3.80
C LEU A 127 15.27 14.32 5.00
N GLY A 128 14.59 14.52 6.13
CA GLY A 128 15.19 14.95 7.39
C GLY A 128 16.21 13.95 7.93
N PHE A 129 15.92 12.64 7.87
CA PHE A 129 16.90 11.62 8.25
C PHE A 129 18.10 11.57 7.32
N ARG A 130 17.92 11.87 6.02
CA ARG A 130 19.03 11.92 5.06
C ARG A 130 19.95 13.11 5.29
N TYR A 131 19.42 14.31 5.51
CA TYR A 131 20.25 15.50 5.78
C TYR A 131 20.76 15.57 7.23
N GLY A 132 20.04 14.97 8.18
CA GLY A 132 20.47 14.82 9.57
C GLY A 132 21.46 13.69 9.80
N SER A 133 21.84 12.94 8.76
CA SER A 133 22.73 11.78 8.83
C SER A 133 24.21 12.18 8.95
N TYR A 134 24.57 12.88 10.03
CA TYR A 134 25.96 12.99 10.46
C TYR A 134 26.50 11.64 11.00
N ASN A 135 25.60 10.70 11.30
CA ASN A 135 25.88 9.34 11.75
C ASN A 135 25.52 8.31 10.66
N GLU A 136 26.45 7.42 10.32
CA GLU A 136 26.31 6.41 9.26
C GLU A 136 25.11 5.44 9.44
N GLY A 137 24.61 5.28 10.66
CA GLY A 137 23.50 4.37 10.99
C GLY A 137 22.09 4.86 10.61
N LEU A 138 21.90 6.11 10.18
CA LEU A 138 20.58 6.68 9.85
C LEU A 138 20.19 6.48 8.37
N LEU A 139 21.15 6.17 7.50
CA LEU A 139 20.92 5.96 6.06
C LEU A 139 20.02 4.76 5.75
N PRO A 140 20.19 3.57 6.36
CA PRO A 140 19.31 2.43 6.12
C PRO A 140 17.86 2.75 6.54
N THR A 141 17.70 3.48 7.64
CA THR A 141 16.39 3.91 8.14
C THR A 141 15.71 4.87 7.17
N ALA A 142 16.44 5.85 6.62
CA ALA A 142 15.92 6.76 5.61
C ALA A 142 15.46 6.02 4.34
N ARG A 143 16.22 5.00 3.90
CA ARG A 143 15.85 4.14 2.76
C ARG A 143 14.55 3.39 3.02
N ILE A 144 14.37 2.81 4.21
CA ILE A 144 13.13 2.11 4.57
C ILE A 144 11.95 3.09 4.56
N ILE A 145 12.10 4.28 5.13
CA ILE A 145 11.04 5.31 5.16
C ILE A 145 10.63 5.72 3.75
N TRP A 146 11.60 6.00 2.87
CA TRP A 146 11.28 6.36 1.48
C TRP A 146 10.74 5.20 0.64
N ALA A 147 11.11 3.95 0.95
CA ALA A 147 10.51 2.78 0.31
C ALA A 147 9.02 2.64 0.70
N LEU A 148 8.69 2.84 1.97
CA LEU A 148 7.31 2.86 2.44
C LEU A 148 6.53 4.05 1.86
N ASP A 149 7.16 5.22 1.76
CA ASP A 149 6.57 6.39 1.11
C ASP A 149 6.23 6.12 -0.36
N LEU A 150 7.17 5.56 -1.13
CA LEU A 150 6.94 5.19 -2.53
C LEU A 150 5.72 4.24 -2.67
N ALA A 151 5.58 3.27 -1.77
CA ALA A 151 4.42 2.39 -1.76
C ALA A 151 3.10 3.17 -1.54
N LEU A 152 3.08 4.16 -0.65
CA LEU A 152 1.92 5.03 -0.47
C LEU A 152 1.62 5.90 -1.70
N TRP A 153 2.63 6.38 -2.41
CA TRP A 153 2.44 7.09 -3.69
C TRP A 153 1.84 6.18 -4.76
N TYR A 154 2.22 4.90 -4.80
CA TYR A 154 1.55 3.92 -5.66
C TYR A 154 0.09 3.70 -5.25
N LEU A 155 -0.20 3.55 -3.95
CA LEU A 155 -1.59 3.43 -3.48
C LEU A 155 -2.42 4.70 -3.79
N ARG A 156 -1.83 5.89 -3.69
CA ARG A 156 -2.47 7.15 -4.07
C ARG A 156 -2.75 7.22 -5.58
N SER A 157 -2.03 6.49 -6.41
CA SER A 157 -2.31 6.38 -7.86
C SER A 157 -3.66 5.72 -8.16
N LEU A 158 -4.18 4.88 -7.25
CA LEU A 158 -5.48 4.21 -7.39
C LEU A 158 -6.64 5.19 -7.57
N LYS A 159 -6.50 6.44 -7.11
CA LYS A 159 -7.50 7.50 -7.33
C LYS A 159 -7.80 7.73 -8.83
N PHE A 160 -6.80 7.56 -9.69
CA PHE A 160 -6.96 7.68 -11.14
C PHE A 160 -7.72 6.48 -11.71
N ILE A 161 -7.50 5.28 -11.15
CA ILE A 161 -8.23 4.06 -11.54
C ILE A 161 -9.71 4.17 -11.15
N ILE A 162 -10.01 4.76 -9.99
CA ILE A 162 -11.37 5.04 -9.56
C ILE A 162 -12.10 5.99 -10.53
N ALA A 163 -11.38 6.93 -11.16
CA ALA A 163 -11.95 7.84 -12.15
C ALA A 163 -12.24 7.16 -13.51
N LEU A 164 -11.77 5.93 -13.75
CA LEU A 164 -12.06 5.19 -14.97
C LEU A 164 -13.51 4.67 -14.94
N LYS A 165 -14.28 4.94 -16.00
CA LYS A 165 -15.71 4.57 -16.12
C LYS A 165 -16.00 3.08 -15.87
N PHE A 166 -15.08 2.19 -16.25
CA PHE A 166 -15.27 0.75 -16.12
C PHE A 166 -14.78 0.16 -14.78
N LEU A 167 -13.74 0.73 -14.17
CA LEU A 167 -13.14 0.21 -12.94
C LEU A 167 -13.62 0.93 -11.68
N GLY A 168 -14.10 2.18 -11.81
CA GLY A 168 -14.60 2.97 -10.69
C GLY A 168 -15.66 2.23 -9.87
N PRO A 169 -16.82 1.86 -10.45
CA PRO A 169 -17.88 1.16 -9.71
C PRO A 169 -17.41 -0.12 -9.03
N LYS A 170 -16.55 -0.91 -9.69
CA LYS A 170 -15.99 -2.16 -9.13
C LYS A 170 -15.08 -1.91 -7.92
N LEU A 171 -14.23 -0.89 -7.98
CA LEU A 171 -13.36 -0.52 -6.86
C LEU A 171 -14.14 0.09 -5.69
N LEU A 172 -15.20 0.86 -5.97
CA LEU A 172 -16.09 1.36 -4.91
C LEU A 172 -16.85 0.21 -4.22
N MET A 173 -17.27 -0.81 -4.98
CA MET A 173 -17.88 -2.03 -4.41
C MET A 173 -16.87 -2.78 -3.53
N LEU A 174 -15.64 -2.98 -4.01
CA LEU A 174 -14.57 -3.62 -3.25
C LEU A 174 -14.30 -2.91 -1.92
N LYS A 175 -14.28 -1.57 -1.92
CA LYS A 175 -14.09 -0.78 -0.69
C LYS A 175 -15.15 -1.10 0.36
N ASN A 176 -16.41 -1.25 -0.03
CA ASN A 176 -17.50 -1.51 0.92
C ASN A 176 -17.38 -2.91 1.53
N MET A 177 -16.86 -3.87 0.76
CA MET A 177 -16.58 -5.23 1.22
C MET A 177 -15.36 -5.34 2.14
N LEU A 178 -14.51 -4.30 2.26
CA LEU A 178 -13.35 -4.32 3.15
C LEU A 178 -13.73 -4.39 4.63
N TRP A 179 -14.92 -3.91 5.01
CA TRP A 179 -15.36 -4.04 6.41
C TRP A 179 -15.66 -5.49 6.76
N ASP A 180 -16.31 -6.22 5.86
CA ASP A 180 -16.56 -7.64 6.02
C ASP A 180 -15.23 -8.43 6.00
N LEU A 181 -14.29 -8.03 5.14
CA LEU A 181 -12.92 -8.56 5.15
C LEU A 181 -12.25 -8.42 6.52
N PHE A 182 -12.42 -7.29 7.19
CA PHE A 182 -11.79 -7.04 8.49
C PHE A 182 -12.26 -8.04 9.56
N VAL A 183 -13.56 -8.38 9.56
CA VAL A 183 -14.12 -9.41 10.46
C VAL A 183 -13.50 -10.78 10.17
N PHE A 184 -13.33 -11.13 8.90
CA PHE A 184 -12.68 -12.39 8.52
C PHE A 184 -11.19 -12.44 8.88
N VAL A 185 -10.45 -11.36 8.64
CA VAL A 185 -9.04 -11.26 9.05
C VAL A 185 -8.91 -11.41 10.57
N TYR A 186 -9.84 -10.82 11.34
CA TYR A 186 -9.89 -10.99 12.78
C TYR A 186 -10.16 -12.45 13.19
N MET A 187 -11.07 -13.16 12.52
CA MET A 187 -11.28 -14.60 12.76
C MET A 187 -10.05 -15.45 12.44
N ILE A 188 -9.37 -15.18 11.31
CA ILE A 188 -8.11 -15.85 10.94
C ILE A 188 -7.04 -15.57 11.99
N PHE A 189 -6.92 -14.32 12.46
CA PHE A 189 -5.98 -13.95 13.51
C PHE A 189 -6.23 -14.73 14.81
N ILE A 190 -7.49 -14.87 15.25
CA ILE A 190 -7.84 -15.70 16.42
C ILE A 190 -7.45 -17.16 16.18
N ALA A 191 -7.73 -17.71 15.00
CA ALA A 191 -7.40 -19.10 14.67
C ALA A 191 -5.89 -19.36 14.69
N ILE A 192 -5.09 -18.42 14.15
CA ILE A 192 -3.63 -18.43 14.21
C ILE A 192 -3.15 -18.35 15.67
N ALA A 193 -3.67 -17.40 16.44
CA ALA A 193 -3.28 -17.22 17.85
C ALA A 193 -3.59 -18.46 18.69
N ALA A 194 -4.76 -19.07 18.50
CA ALA A 194 -5.16 -20.29 19.20
C ALA A 194 -4.22 -21.45 18.90
N TYR A 195 -3.91 -21.66 17.62
CA TYR A 195 -2.95 -22.68 17.21
C TYR A 195 -1.57 -22.44 17.82
N ALA A 196 -1.06 -21.21 17.71
CA ALA A 196 0.28 -20.85 18.15
C ALA A 196 0.47 -21.03 19.66
N VAL A 197 -0.53 -20.66 20.47
CA VAL A 197 -0.47 -20.84 21.92
C VAL A 197 -0.49 -22.33 22.29
N VAL A 198 -1.33 -23.12 21.63
CA VAL A 198 -1.45 -24.56 21.92
C VAL A 198 -0.22 -25.34 21.45
N SER A 199 0.30 -25.09 20.25
CA SER A 199 1.51 -25.75 19.75
C SER A 199 2.74 -25.43 20.60
N ARG A 200 2.86 -24.17 21.07
CA ARG A 200 3.91 -23.77 22.03
C ARG A 200 3.75 -24.46 23.38
N ALA A 201 2.53 -24.59 23.89
CA ALA A 201 2.28 -25.29 25.15
C ALA A 201 2.65 -26.79 25.07
N LEU A 202 2.48 -27.42 23.91
CA LEU A 202 2.80 -28.83 23.70
C LEU A 202 4.31 -29.10 23.50
N ILE A 203 5.01 -28.27 22.73
CA ILE A 203 6.42 -28.53 22.36
C ILE A 203 7.41 -27.80 23.29
N PHE A 204 7.07 -26.62 23.80
CA PHE A 204 8.00 -25.71 24.47
C PHE A 204 7.70 -25.49 25.96
N TYR A 205 7.24 -26.53 26.67
CA TYR A 205 6.93 -26.43 28.11
C TYR A 205 8.13 -25.98 28.97
N LYS A 206 9.37 -26.16 28.50
CA LYS A 206 10.58 -26.01 29.34
C LYS A 206 11.63 -25.00 28.88
N GLU A 207 11.52 -24.45 27.66
CA GLU A 207 12.62 -23.70 27.04
C GLU A 207 12.19 -22.39 26.37
N VAL A 208 11.86 -21.36 27.14
CA VAL A 208 12.17 -19.97 26.75
C VAL A 208 12.09 -19.01 27.96
N PRO A 209 13.12 -18.20 28.25
CA PRO A 209 12.92 -17.00 29.06
C PRO A 209 12.01 -16.01 28.30
N PHE A 210 11.19 -15.25 29.04
CA PHE A 210 10.25 -14.23 28.53
C PHE A 210 10.98 -13.02 27.89
N THR A 211 11.86 -13.22 26.92
CA THR A 211 12.47 -12.13 26.17
C THR A 211 11.52 -11.75 25.04
N GLY A 212 10.65 -10.76 25.29
CA GLY A 212 9.48 -10.41 24.47
C GLY A 212 9.72 -10.05 22.99
N ARG A 213 10.97 -10.05 22.50
CA ARG A 213 11.32 -9.80 21.10
C ARG A 213 11.29 -11.05 20.21
N GLY A 214 11.59 -12.24 20.75
CA GLY A 214 11.55 -13.50 19.99
C GLY A 214 10.17 -14.18 20.02
N ILE A 215 9.41 -13.97 21.09
CA ILE A 215 8.14 -14.66 21.33
C ILE A 215 7.07 -14.25 20.32
N LEU A 216 6.90 -12.95 20.06
CA LEU A 216 5.88 -12.49 19.10
C LEU A 216 6.20 -12.87 17.66
N SER A 217 7.48 -12.82 17.28
CA SER A 217 7.89 -13.27 15.94
C SER A 217 7.63 -14.75 15.79
N GLU A 218 8.09 -15.60 16.70
CA GLU A 218 7.94 -17.04 16.49
C GLU A 218 6.50 -17.55 16.69
N ILE A 219 5.69 -16.91 17.55
CA ILE A 219 4.29 -17.31 17.79
C ILE A 219 3.38 -16.94 16.61
N PHE A 220 3.54 -15.77 16.00
CA PHE A 220 2.61 -15.32 14.96
C PHE A 220 3.14 -15.51 13.54
N TYR A 221 4.46 -15.47 13.34
CA TYR A 221 5.05 -15.56 12.01
C TYR A 221 5.02 -16.99 11.47
N GLU A 222 5.48 -17.98 12.24
CA GLU A 222 5.57 -19.37 11.76
C GLU A 222 4.19 -19.92 11.36
N PRO A 223 3.13 -19.81 12.18
CA PRO A 223 1.83 -20.38 11.82
C PRO A 223 1.10 -19.64 10.70
N TYR A 224 1.46 -18.37 10.44
CA TYR A 224 0.93 -17.64 9.30
C TYR A 224 1.39 -18.25 7.97
N TRP A 225 2.65 -18.66 7.86
CA TRP A 225 3.18 -19.31 6.65
C TRP A 225 2.60 -20.70 6.43
N PHE A 226 2.17 -21.37 7.49
CA PHE A 226 1.53 -22.68 7.38
C PHE A 226 0.27 -22.62 6.53
N ILE A 227 -0.54 -21.55 6.65
CA ILE A 227 -1.76 -21.35 5.87
C ILE A 227 -1.49 -21.45 4.36
N TYR A 228 -0.36 -20.92 3.90
CA TYR A 228 0.06 -20.94 2.50
C TYR A 228 0.69 -22.26 2.04
N GLY A 229 0.93 -23.20 2.96
CA GLY A 229 1.54 -24.50 2.69
C GLY A 229 3.03 -24.44 2.36
N GLU A 230 3.70 -23.31 2.63
CA GLU A 230 5.13 -23.11 2.33
C GLU A 230 6.05 -23.70 3.39
N PHE A 231 5.56 -23.82 4.63
CA PHE A 231 6.32 -24.34 5.77
C PHE A 231 5.46 -25.33 6.56
N SER A 232 6.05 -26.41 7.07
CA SER A 232 5.38 -27.34 8.00
C SER A 232 6.16 -27.43 9.30
N ASP A 233 5.46 -27.69 10.41
CA ASP A 233 6.12 -28.01 11.67
C ASP A 233 7.11 -29.18 11.55
N LYS A 234 6.93 -30.08 10.58
CA LYS A 234 7.89 -31.14 10.26
C LYS A 234 9.25 -30.59 9.86
N ASP A 235 9.26 -29.59 9.00
CA ASP A 235 10.49 -28.97 8.51
C ASP A 235 11.19 -28.19 9.63
N LEU A 236 10.43 -27.52 10.51
CA LEU A 236 10.96 -26.84 11.70
C LEU A 236 11.60 -27.82 12.68
N LEU A 237 10.94 -28.96 12.93
CA LEU A 237 11.45 -30.00 13.82
C LEU A 237 12.70 -30.66 13.21
N ASP A 238 12.69 -31.01 11.92
CA ASP A 238 13.83 -31.62 11.24
C ASP A 238 15.04 -30.68 11.17
N GLU A 239 14.82 -29.38 10.93
CA GLU A 239 15.88 -28.38 10.92
C GLU A 239 16.47 -28.12 12.32
N ARG A 240 15.62 -28.09 13.36
CA ARG A 240 16.07 -27.93 14.75
C ARG A 240 16.79 -29.17 15.30
N ILE A 241 16.37 -30.38 14.91
CA ILE A 241 17.09 -31.62 15.22
C ILE A 241 18.46 -31.62 14.54
N LYS A 242 18.56 -31.16 13.28
CA LYS A 242 19.85 -31.04 12.55
C LYS A 242 20.79 -30.00 13.16
N ASN A 243 20.25 -28.92 13.73
CA ASN A 243 21.03 -27.85 14.34
C ASN A 243 21.53 -28.15 15.76
N GLY A 244 21.31 -29.37 16.28
CA GLY A 244 21.96 -29.86 17.50
C GLY A 244 21.50 -29.20 18.80
N THR A 245 20.47 -28.35 18.78
CA THR A 245 19.70 -28.07 19.98
C THR A 245 18.92 -29.33 20.29
N ASN A 246 19.33 -30.08 21.32
CA ASN A 246 18.56 -31.20 21.86
C ASN A 246 17.10 -30.75 21.92
N ALA A 247 16.25 -31.32 21.06
CA ALA A 247 14.88 -30.89 20.89
C ALA A 247 14.23 -30.91 22.28
N GLY A 248 13.99 -29.72 22.82
CA GLY A 248 13.47 -29.52 24.16
C GLY A 248 12.17 -30.29 24.31
N GLY A 249 12.20 -31.34 25.13
CA GLY A 249 11.11 -31.77 25.99
C GLY A 249 9.80 -32.27 25.38
N GLY A 250 9.63 -32.33 24.06
CA GLY A 250 8.43 -32.86 23.42
C GLY A 250 8.51 -34.39 23.23
N GLY A 251 7.75 -35.19 23.97
CA GLY A 251 7.64 -36.63 23.69
C GLY A 251 7.12 -36.91 22.26
N VAL A 252 7.35 -38.12 21.72
CA VAL A 252 6.82 -38.54 20.40
C VAL A 252 5.30 -38.31 20.31
N ALA A 253 4.60 -38.43 21.44
CA ALA A 253 3.17 -38.16 21.55
C ALA A 253 2.83 -36.67 21.36
N GLU A 254 3.60 -35.74 21.93
CA GLU A 254 3.38 -34.29 21.85
C GLU A 254 3.69 -33.77 20.44
N ALA A 255 4.77 -34.27 19.84
CA ALA A 255 5.07 -33.99 18.43
C ALA A 255 3.93 -34.48 17.53
N THR A 256 3.47 -35.71 17.69
CA THR A 256 2.34 -36.26 16.90
C THR A 256 1.06 -35.45 17.11
N ALA A 257 0.77 -35.03 18.35
CA ALA A 257 -0.38 -34.19 18.66
C ALA A 257 -0.31 -32.83 17.94
N THR A 258 0.86 -32.19 17.88
CA THR A 258 1.03 -30.92 17.14
C THR A 258 0.83 -31.12 15.65
N HIS A 259 1.30 -32.22 15.05
CA HIS A 259 1.04 -32.52 13.64
C HIS A 259 -0.46 -32.71 13.34
N VAL A 260 -1.19 -33.37 14.23
CA VAL A 260 -2.65 -33.53 14.10
C VAL A 260 -3.34 -32.19 14.26
N LEU A 261 -2.91 -31.37 15.22
CA LEU A 261 -3.41 -30.01 15.44
C LEU A 261 -3.18 -29.12 14.21
N LEU A 262 -2.01 -29.23 13.57
CA LEU A 262 -1.69 -28.53 12.32
C LEU A 262 -2.67 -28.92 11.21
N GLY A 263 -2.99 -30.21 11.08
CA GLY A 263 -3.98 -30.71 10.14
C GLY A 263 -5.36 -30.07 10.35
N PHE A 264 -5.82 -29.99 11.61
CA PHE A 264 -7.09 -29.32 11.95
C PHE A 264 -7.05 -27.81 11.71
N HIS A 265 -5.94 -27.16 12.05
CA HIS A 265 -5.74 -25.72 11.81
C HIS A 265 -5.84 -25.39 10.32
N MET A 266 -5.13 -26.17 9.48
CA MET A 266 -5.14 -26.03 8.02
C MET A 266 -6.54 -26.29 7.45
N LEU A 267 -7.25 -27.32 7.92
CA LEU A 267 -8.63 -27.58 7.49
C LEU A 267 -9.54 -26.41 7.84
N PHE A 268 -9.47 -25.92 9.08
CA PHE A 268 -10.34 -24.84 9.54
C PHE A 268 -10.10 -23.54 8.77
N ILE A 269 -8.85 -23.17 8.53
CA ILE A 269 -8.56 -21.93 7.79
C ILE A 269 -8.81 -22.13 6.29
N ASN A 270 -8.20 -23.13 5.67
CA ASN A 270 -8.18 -23.23 4.21
C ASN A 270 -9.48 -23.77 3.62
N ILE A 271 -10.18 -24.68 4.31
CA ILE A 271 -11.41 -25.28 3.80
C ILE A 271 -12.64 -24.58 4.34
N LEU A 272 -12.65 -24.10 5.59
CA LEU A 272 -13.82 -23.43 6.16
C LEU A 272 -13.75 -21.91 6.01
N LEU A 273 -12.76 -21.23 6.59
CA LEU A 273 -12.73 -19.76 6.61
C LEU A 273 -12.47 -19.14 5.23
N LEU A 274 -11.53 -19.66 4.44
CA LEU A 274 -11.26 -19.13 3.10
C LEU A 274 -12.42 -19.36 2.14
N ASN A 275 -13.06 -20.54 2.17
CA ASN A 275 -14.23 -20.79 1.32
C ASN A 275 -15.44 -19.95 1.75
N LEU A 276 -15.62 -19.72 3.05
CA LEU A 276 -16.65 -18.81 3.54
C LEU A 276 -16.34 -17.36 3.12
N LEU A 277 -15.08 -16.93 3.13
CA LEU A 277 -14.66 -15.62 2.64
C LEU A 277 -15.01 -15.43 1.16
N VAL A 278 -14.69 -16.44 0.33
CA VAL A 278 -15.08 -16.44 -1.08
C VAL A 278 -16.60 -16.39 -1.22
N ALA A 279 -17.36 -17.15 -0.43
CA ALA A 279 -18.82 -17.16 -0.49
C ALA A 279 -19.46 -15.83 -0.05
N VAL A 280 -18.82 -15.06 0.83
CA VAL A 280 -19.30 -13.73 1.25
C VAL A 280 -19.00 -12.66 0.20
N PHE A 281 -17.94 -12.84 -0.60
CA PHE A 281 -17.58 -11.90 -1.68
C PHE A 281 -18.10 -12.29 -3.06
N ALA A 282 -18.57 -13.53 -3.25
CA ALA A 282 -19.20 -14.02 -4.46
C ALA A 282 -20.66 -13.57 -4.57
#